data_AF-A0A9D6JKT6-F1
#
_entry.id   AF-A0A9D6JKT6-F1
#
_cell.length_a   1.000
_cell.length_b   1.000
_cell.length_c   1.000
_cell.angle_alpha   90.00
_cell.angle_beta   90.00
_cell.angle_gamma   90.00
#
_symmetry.space_group_name_H-M   'P 1'
#
loop_
_entity.id
_entity.type
_entity.pdbx_description
1 polymer ?
#
loop_
_entity_poly.entity_id
_entity_poly.type
_entity_poly.pdbx_seq_one_letter_code
_entity_poly.pdbx_strand_id
1 'polypeptide(L)'
;MSLSTSKINSVLVDIKTMNNSLLLRLQQSGFDSSQLIGSENEYSVKSLLHHIDALALQFLTITANREQFIQRTSHQERLDIHNHLRNLYICLKQTHNTLEMLSDGNVQIDLNNQLSKPLAYLTEQGVYESLILVKAVDYIEALKPYGRMLDLVIAQQRIHALSAVLETLLFKEQATASIDMLEDHGLTEEQANALELSRYLIKQAM
;
A
#
# COMPACT_ATOMS: atom_id res chain seq x y z
N MET A 1 13.12 -12.73 20.22
CA MET A 1 11.77 -13.21 19.85
C MET A 1 11.46 -12.74 18.43
N SER A 2 11.03 -13.63 17.53
CA SER A 2 10.71 -13.23 16.14
C SER A 2 9.41 -12.42 16.14
N LEU A 3 9.43 -11.26 15.48
CA LEU A 3 8.20 -10.51 15.26
C LEU A 3 7.37 -11.29 14.24
N SER A 4 6.19 -11.76 14.63
CA SER A 4 5.31 -12.49 13.74
C SER A 4 4.69 -11.53 12.73
N THR A 5 4.65 -11.94 11.46
CA THR A 5 3.96 -11.22 10.37
C THR A 5 2.49 -10.91 10.71
N SER A 6 1.87 -11.76 11.55
CA SER A 6 0.53 -11.51 12.08
C SER A 6 0.40 -10.21 12.88
N LYS A 7 1.44 -9.78 13.61
CA LYS A 7 1.42 -8.50 14.34
C LYS A 7 1.42 -7.31 13.38
N ILE A 8 2.24 -7.37 12.34
CA ILE A 8 2.26 -6.35 11.28
C ILE A 8 0.88 -6.27 10.60
N ASN A 9 0.32 -7.43 10.21
CA ASN A 9 -0.99 -7.49 9.55
C ASN A 9 -2.12 -6.96 10.44
N SER A 10 -2.10 -7.28 11.74
CA SER A 10 -3.08 -6.74 12.69
C SER A 10 -3.05 -5.21 12.71
N VAL A 11 -1.85 -4.63 12.84
CA VAL A 11 -1.70 -3.16 12.87
C VAL A 11 -2.13 -2.53 11.55
N LEU A 12 -1.85 -3.16 10.41
CA LEU A 12 -2.29 -2.65 9.10
C LEU A 12 -3.82 -2.62 8.95
N VAL A 13 -4.51 -3.64 9.46
CA VAL A 13 -5.98 -3.67 9.48
C VAL A 13 -6.53 -2.57 10.41
N ASP A 14 -5.90 -2.38 11.56
CA ASP A 14 -6.28 -1.32 12.51
C ASP A 14 -6.09 0.08 11.90
N ILE A 15 -4.97 0.32 11.21
CA ILE A 15 -4.69 1.56 10.47
C ILE A 15 -5.80 1.82 9.46
N LYS A 16 -6.10 0.84 8.60
CA LYS A 16 -7.12 0.99 7.55
C LYS A 16 -8.50 1.28 8.13
N THR A 17 -8.86 0.55 9.19
CA THR A 17 -10.15 0.74 9.88
C THR A 17 -10.27 2.15 10.47
N MET A 18 -9.21 2.62 11.12
CA MET A 18 -9.18 3.96 11.71
C MET A 18 -9.23 5.05 10.62
N ASN A 19 -8.42 4.90 9.58
CA ASN A 19 -8.26 5.88 8.51
C ASN A 19 -9.54 6.10 7.69
N ASN A 20 -10.32 5.04 7.43
CA ASN A 20 -11.57 5.10 6.66
C ASN A 20 -12.57 6.16 7.15
N SER A 21 -12.59 6.46 8.46
CA SER A 21 -13.54 7.41 9.05
C SER A 21 -12.96 8.80 9.29
N LEU A 22 -11.62 8.95 9.25
CA LEU A 22 -10.94 10.17 9.68
C LEU A 22 -11.21 11.35 8.74
N LEU A 23 -11.25 11.13 7.43
CA LEU A 23 -11.51 12.22 6.48
C LEU A 23 -12.89 12.86 6.72
N LEU A 24 -13.91 12.02 6.86
CA LEU A 24 -15.28 12.49 7.11
C LEU A 24 -15.36 13.23 8.45
N ARG A 25 -14.73 12.69 9.50
CA ARG A 25 -14.74 13.31 10.83
C ARG A 25 -14.02 14.65 10.85
N LEU A 26 -12.86 14.76 10.18
CA LEU A 26 -12.15 16.03 10.03
C LEU A 26 -13.03 17.10 9.37
N GLN A 27 -13.72 16.73 8.28
CA GLN A 27 -14.65 17.62 7.59
C GLN A 27 -15.85 18.00 8.47
N GLN A 28 -16.42 17.06 9.21
CA GLN A 28 -17.52 17.30 10.15
C GLN A 28 -17.12 18.22 11.30
N SER A 29 -15.89 18.10 11.81
CA SER A 29 -15.37 19.00 12.82
C SER A 29 -15.16 20.42 12.27
N GLY A 30 -14.97 20.58 10.95
CA GLY A 30 -14.79 21.88 10.29
C GLY A 30 -13.37 22.12 9.75
N PHE A 31 -12.52 21.10 9.72
CA PHE A 31 -11.18 21.21 9.12
C PHE A 31 -11.25 21.19 7.59
N ASP A 32 -10.44 22.03 6.97
CA ASP A 32 -10.28 22.06 5.52
C ASP A 32 -9.42 20.88 5.04
N SER A 33 -10.05 19.97 4.30
CA SER A 33 -9.37 18.80 3.71
C SER A 33 -8.34 19.15 2.61
N SER A 34 -8.38 20.38 2.10
CA SER A 34 -7.41 20.89 1.11
C SER A 34 -6.18 21.52 1.75
N GLN A 35 -6.20 21.74 3.07
CA GLN A 35 -5.07 22.30 3.81
C GLN A 35 -3.81 21.45 3.61
N LEU A 36 -2.70 22.13 3.33
CA LEU A 36 -1.41 21.51 3.07
C LEU A 36 -0.66 21.22 4.38
N ILE A 37 0.07 20.11 4.39
CA ILE A 37 0.79 19.53 5.51
C ILE A 37 2.14 18.99 4.99
N GLY A 38 3.17 19.07 5.83
CA GLY A 38 4.52 18.61 5.53
C GLY A 38 5.48 19.80 5.41
N SER A 39 6.78 19.53 5.53
CA SER A 39 7.84 20.54 5.44
C SER A 39 7.84 21.30 4.11
N GLU A 40 7.38 20.67 3.03
CA GLU A 40 7.30 21.25 1.69
C GLU A 40 5.86 21.34 1.16
N ASN A 41 4.85 21.28 2.03
CA ASN A 41 3.44 21.23 1.63
C ASN A 41 3.11 20.05 0.68
N GLU A 42 3.80 18.93 0.89
CA GLU A 42 3.77 17.73 0.03
C GLU A 42 2.39 17.07 -0.01
N TYR A 43 1.60 17.24 1.05
CA TYR A 43 0.33 16.56 1.23
C TYR A 43 -0.78 17.56 1.56
N SER A 44 -1.90 17.51 0.85
CA SER A 44 -3.17 17.93 1.44
C SER A 44 -3.65 16.88 2.46
N VAL A 45 -4.44 17.27 3.46
CA VAL A 45 -5.09 16.33 4.42
C VAL A 45 -5.74 15.15 3.69
N LYS A 46 -6.49 15.44 2.62
CA LYS A 46 -7.13 14.39 1.82
C LYS A 46 -6.11 13.43 1.19
N SER A 47 -5.05 13.98 0.59
CA SER A 47 -4.02 13.18 -0.07
C SER A 47 -3.19 12.36 0.93
N LEU A 48 -2.97 12.87 2.15
CA LEU A 48 -2.28 12.19 3.23
C LEU A 48 -3.04 10.93 3.64
N LEU A 49 -4.34 11.06 3.90
CA LEU A 49 -5.19 9.93 4.28
C LEU A 49 -5.28 8.90 3.15
N HIS A 50 -5.35 9.33 1.88
CA HIS A 50 -5.29 8.39 0.75
C HIS A 50 -3.94 7.66 0.66
N HIS A 51 -2.82 8.34 0.93
CA HIS A 51 -1.51 7.71 0.95
C HIS A 51 -1.39 6.68 2.08
N ILE A 52 -1.97 6.94 3.25
CA ILE A 52 -2.03 5.98 4.36
C ILE A 52 -2.75 4.70 3.93
N ASP A 53 -3.91 4.83 3.27
CA ASP A 53 -4.66 3.67 2.77
C ASP A 53 -3.89 2.88 1.71
N ALA A 54 -3.28 3.59 0.76
CA ALA A 54 -2.48 2.97 -0.29
C ALA A 54 -1.28 2.20 0.29
N LEU A 55 -0.58 2.81 1.25
CA LEU A 55 0.54 2.19 1.96
C LEU A 55 0.08 0.96 2.76
N ALA A 56 -1.03 1.08 3.51
CA ALA A 56 -1.56 -0.04 4.27
C ALA A 56 -1.92 -1.23 3.36
N LEU A 57 -2.55 -0.96 2.21
CA LEU A 57 -2.88 -1.98 1.21
C LEU A 57 -1.64 -2.61 0.58
N GLN A 58 -0.64 -1.79 0.23
CA GLN A 58 0.63 -2.25 -0.31
C GLN A 58 1.30 -3.23 0.67
N PHE A 59 1.46 -2.85 1.93
CA PHE A 59 2.07 -3.72 2.95
C PHE A 59 1.23 -4.99 3.19
N LEU A 60 -0.10 -4.91 3.25
CA LEU A 60 -0.96 -6.10 3.35
C LEU A 60 -0.76 -7.07 2.18
N THR A 61 -0.59 -6.53 0.98
CA THR A 61 -0.33 -7.32 -0.23
C THR A 61 1.03 -8.01 -0.15
N ILE A 62 2.07 -7.27 0.29
CA ILE A 62 3.42 -7.80 0.44
C ILE A 62 3.46 -8.89 1.52
N THR A 63 2.81 -8.67 2.67
CA THR A 63 2.85 -9.59 3.81
C THR A 63 1.91 -10.78 3.69
N ALA A 64 1.00 -10.78 2.70
CA ALA A 64 0.12 -11.91 2.42
C ALA A 64 0.90 -13.20 2.16
N ASN A 65 2.06 -13.11 1.49
CA ASN A 65 3.01 -14.22 1.37
C ASN A 65 4.05 -14.15 2.50
N ARG A 66 3.71 -14.76 3.64
CA ARG A 66 4.54 -14.74 4.85
C ARG A 66 5.97 -15.25 4.62
N GLU A 67 6.14 -16.33 3.87
CA GLU A 67 7.46 -16.93 3.66
C GLU A 67 8.35 -16.01 2.85
N GLN A 68 7.84 -15.48 1.73
CA GLN A 68 8.58 -14.53 0.90
C GLN A 68 8.93 -13.27 1.68
N PHE A 69 8.00 -12.73 2.45
CA PHE A 69 8.27 -11.55 3.27
C PHE A 69 9.38 -11.79 4.30
N ILE A 70 9.37 -12.94 4.99
CA ILE A 70 10.40 -13.28 5.99
C ILE A 70 11.77 -13.49 5.33
N GLN A 71 11.81 -14.14 4.16
CA GLN A 71 13.07 -14.39 3.43
C GLN A 71 13.71 -13.11 2.88
N ARG A 72 12.88 -12.09 2.58
CA ARG A 72 13.30 -10.86 1.90
C ARG A 72 13.49 -9.67 2.83
N THR A 73 13.27 -9.86 4.12
CA THR A 73 13.49 -8.83 5.13
C THR A 73 14.43 -9.34 6.22
N SER A 74 15.23 -8.46 6.78
CA SER A 74 15.95 -8.73 8.03
C SER A 74 14.99 -8.66 9.22
N HIS A 75 15.40 -9.20 10.36
CA HIS A 75 14.62 -9.05 11.59
C HIS A 75 14.48 -7.58 12.01
N GLN A 76 15.55 -6.79 11.84
CA GLN A 76 15.56 -5.37 12.16
C GLN A 76 14.57 -4.59 11.28
N GLU A 77 14.57 -4.83 9.97
CA GLU A 77 13.63 -4.18 9.04
C GLU A 77 12.18 -4.48 9.41
N ARG A 78 11.86 -5.73 9.77
CA ARG A 78 10.52 -6.09 10.24
C ARG A 78 10.13 -5.37 11.53
N LEU A 79 11.08 -5.20 12.44
CA LEU A 79 10.87 -4.47 13.68
C LEU A 79 10.62 -2.98 13.41
N ASP A 80 11.43 -2.38 12.53
CA ASP A 80 11.30 -0.98 12.13
C ASP A 80 9.96 -0.74 11.43
N ILE A 81 9.60 -1.56 10.43
CA ILE A 81 8.29 -1.51 9.76
C ILE A 81 7.16 -1.56 10.78
N HIS A 82 7.20 -2.52 11.70
CA HIS A 82 6.19 -2.65 12.73
C HIS A 82 6.11 -1.43 13.65
N ASN A 83 7.25 -0.88 14.07
CA ASN A 83 7.28 0.28 14.96
C ASN A 83 6.73 1.53 14.27
N HIS A 84 7.10 1.79 13.01
CA HIS A 84 6.56 2.91 12.24
C HIS A 84 5.05 2.76 12.00
N LEU A 85 4.58 1.56 11.63
CA LEU A 85 3.15 1.28 11.49
C LEU A 85 2.40 1.46 12.81
N ARG A 86 2.97 0.98 13.93
CA ARG A 86 2.37 1.15 15.25
C ARG A 86 2.27 2.62 15.65
N ASN A 87 3.31 3.40 15.40
CA ASN A 87 3.31 4.83 15.69
C ASN A 87 2.30 5.59 14.82
N LEU A 88 2.20 5.22 13.54
CA LEU A 88 1.16 5.72 12.64
C LEU A 88 -0.24 5.39 13.17
N TYR A 89 -0.49 4.14 13.58
CA TYR A 89 -1.77 3.76 14.18
C TYR A 89 -2.10 4.59 15.43
N ILE A 90 -1.14 4.75 16.35
CA ILE A 90 -1.31 5.56 17.56
C ILE A 90 -1.67 7.01 17.19
N CYS A 91 -0.98 7.57 16.20
CA CYS A 91 -1.26 8.91 15.68
C CYS A 91 -2.70 9.05 15.14
N LEU A 92 -3.16 8.08 14.35
CA LEU A 92 -4.52 8.07 13.82
C LEU A 92 -5.56 7.94 14.94
N LYS A 93 -5.33 7.03 15.89
CA LYS A 93 -6.22 6.84 17.04
C LYS A 93 -6.31 8.07 17.92
N GLN A 94 -5.19 8.72 18.21
CA GLN A 94 -5.17 9.95 19.00
C GLN A 94 -5.91 11.08 18.27
N THR A 95 -5.69 11.22 16.96
CA THR A 95 -6.45 12.18 16.14
C THR A 95 -7.95 11.91 16.23
N HIS A 96 -8.37 10.65 16.09
CA HIS A 96 -9.77 10.25 16.19
C HIS A 96 -10.39 10.63 17.54
N ASN A 97 -9.71 10.31 18.64
CA ASN A 97 -10.17 10.64 19.98
C ASN A 97 -10.27 12.16 20.19
N THR A 98 -9.30 12.94 19.69
CA THR A 98 -9.36 14.40 19.74
C THR A 98 -10.58 14.92 18.96
N LEU A 99 -10.85 14.40 17.76
CA LEU A 99 -12.01 14.82 16.96
C LEU A 99 -13.34 14.50 17.64
N GLU A 100 -13.45 13.37 18.36
CA GLU A 100 -14.64 13.05 19.17
C GLU A 100 -14.85 14.10 20.27
N MET A 101 -13.78 14.47 20.98
CA MET A 101 -13.84 15.55 21.97
C MET A 101 -14.23 16.91 21.38
N LEU A 102 -13.78 17.22 20.15
CA LEU A 102 -14.18 18.45 19.46
C LEU A 102 -15.69 18.43 19.12
N SER A 103 -16.21 17.27 18.69
CA SER A 103 -17.62 17.15 18.29
C SER A 103 -18.61 17.29 19.45
N ASP A 104 -18.18 17.00 20.68
CA ASP A 104 -19.00 17.14 21.89
C ASP A 104 -19.18 18.61 22.34
N GLY A 105 -18.67 19.57 21.57
CA GLY A 105 -18.90 21.02 21.79
C GLY A 105 -17.96 21.65 22.82
N ASN A 106 -16.96 20.92 23.30
CA ASN A 106 -16.02 21.35 24.32
C ASN A 106 -14.94 22.31 23.78
N VAL A 107 -14.76 22.41 22.45
CA VAL A 107 -13.57 23.01 21.85
C VAL A 107 -13.95 23.74 20.57
N GLN A 108 -13.51 24.99 20.40
CA GLN A 108 -13.78 25.77 19.19
C GLN A 108 -12.65 25.59 18.17
N ILE A 109 -13.03 25.38 16.90
CA ILE A 109 -12.07 25.45 15.79
C ILE A 109 -11.87 26.92 15.44
N ASP A 110 -10.62 27.37 15.50
CA ASP A 110 -10.26 28.70 15.04
C ASP A 110 -10.19 28.72 13.50
N LEU A 111 -11.33 29.03 12.89
CA LEU A 111 -11.46 29.21 11.45
C LEU A 111 -10.75 30.48 10.93
N ASN A 112 -10.35 31.39 11.81
CA ASN A 112 -9.83 32.71 11.43
C ASN A 112 -8.29 32.78 11.34
N ASN A 113 -7.58 31.73 11.79
CA ASN A 113 -6.12 31.75 11.93
C ASN A 113 -5.41 30.70 11.07
N GLN A 114 -5.91 30.51 9.84
CA GLN A 114 -5.38 29.59 8.82
C GLN A 114 -3.90 29.80 8.44
N LEU A 115 -3.22 30.80 9.00
CA LEU A 115 -1.89 31.25 8.60
C LEU A 115 -0.72 30.75 9.47
N SER A 116 -0.95 30.12 10.63
CA SER A 116 0.18 29.74 11.52
C SER A 116 0.47 28.24 11.62
N LYS A 117 -0.56 27.37 11.66
CA LYS A 117 -0.35 25.92 11.83
C LYS A 117 -1.43 25.07 11.15
N PRO A 118 -1.07 23.98 10.47
CA PRO A 118 -2.04 23.06 9.89
C PRO A 118 -2.84 22.34 10.99
N LEU A 119 -4.12 22.07 10.71
CA LEU A 119 -5.04 21.34 11.59
C LEU A 119 -5.06 21.85 13.04
N ALA A 120 -5.07 23.18 13.21
CA ALA A 120 -5.06 23.81 14.53
C ALA A 120 -6.45 23.87 15.17
N TYR A 121 -6.51 23.72 16.49
CA TYR A 121 -7.71 23.90 17.30
C TYR A 121 -7.36 24.61 18.62
N LEU A 122 -8.37 25.23 19.24
CA LEU A 122 -8.21 25.96 20.50
C LEU A 122 -8.79 25.15 21.66
N THR A 123 -7.94 24.66 22.56
CA THR A 123 -8.39 23.88 23.74
C THR A 123 -9.31 24.71 24.65
N GLU A 124 -10.03 24.04 25.56
CA GLU A 124 -10.83 24.69 26.62
C GLU A 124 -10.02 25.70 27.45
N GLN A 125 -8.71 25.46 27.61
CA GLN A 125 -7.80 26.33 28.35
C GLN A 125 -7.30 27.53 27.52
N GLY A 126 -7.79 27.70 26.29
CA GLY A 126 -7.37 28.76 25.37
C GLY A 126 -5.99 28.52 24.75
N VAL A 127 -5.50 27.26 24.73
CA VAL A 127 -4.20 26.92 24.16
C VAL A 127 -4.38 26.47 22.71
N TYR A 128 -3.59 27.02 21.81
CA TYR A 128 -3.56 26.61 20.41
C TYR A 128 -2.72 25.34 20.24
N GLU A 129 -3.39 24.26 19.82
CA GLU A 129 -2.76 22.98 19.50
C GLU A 129 -3.03 22.59 18.06
N SER A 130 -2.26 21.62 17.55
CA SER A 130 -2.46 21.05 16.22
C SER A 130 -2.75 19.57 16.38
N LEU A 131 -3.63 19.03 15.53
CA LEU A 131 -3.87 17.59 15.49
C LEU A 131 -2.57 16.85 15.24
N ILE A 132 -2.35 15.79 16.01
CA ILE A 132 -1.14 14.97 15.89
C ILE A 132 -1.00 14.30 14.51
N LEU A 133 -2.09 14.24 13.73
CA LEU A 133 -2.12 13.79 12.34
C LEU A 133 -1.01 14.39 11.47
N VAL A 134 -0.56 15.62 11.78
CA VAL A 134 0.58 16.25 11.08
C VAL A 134 1.85 15.38 11.13
N LYS A 135 2.07 14.63 12.21
CA LYS A 135 3.20 13.70 12.36
C LYS A 135 3.07 12.42 11.52
N ALA A 136 1.90 12.15 10.94
CA ALA A 136 1.73 10.99 10.07
C ALA A 136 2.64 11.05 8.84
N VAL A 137 2.99 12.25 8.38
CA VAL A 137 3.95 12.46 7.28
C VAL A 137 5.28 11.77 7.60
N ASP A 138 5.85 12.02 8.78
CA ASP A 138 7.15 11.45 9.18
C ASP A 138 7.13 9.91 9.18
N TYR A 139 6.03 9.31 9.65
CA TYR A 139 5.89 7.85 9.66
C TYR A 139 5.72 7.26 8.26
N ILE A 140 5.03 7.97 7.35
CA ILE A 140 4.89 7.56 5.95
C ILE A 140 6.24 7.67 5.24
N GLU A 141 6.96 8.77 5.40
CA GLU A 141 8.30 8.95 4.82
C GLU A 141 9.26 7.85 5.29
N ALA A 142 9.20 7.47 6.58
CA ALA A 142 10.00 6.37 7.11
C ALA A 142 9.60 5.00 6.53
N LEU A 143 8.34 4.80 6.15
CA LEU A 143 7.83 3.54 5.60
C LEU A 143 8.05 3.40 4.08
N LYS A 144 8.10 4.51 3.34
CA LYS A 144 8.27 4.53 1.88
C LYS A 144 9.47 3.71 1.38
N PRO A 145 10.69 3.82 1.97
CA PRO A 145 11.84 3.05 1.51
C PRO A 145 11.60 1.54 1.59
N TYR A 146 10.98 1.06 2.68
CA TYR A 146 10.68 -0.37 2.85
C TYR A 146 9.64 -0.84 1.83
N GLY A 147 8.58 -0.06 1.59
CA GLY A 147 7.59 -0.38 0.56
C GLY A 147 8.22 -0.50 -0.83
N ARG A 148 9.03 0.49 -1.23
CA ARG A 148 9.74 0.50 -2.52
C ARG A 148 10.71 -0.67 -2.66
N MET A 149 11.50 -0.95 -1.63
CA MET A 149 12.44 -2.07 -1.62
C MET A 149 11.70 -3.40 -1.84
N LEU A 150 10.59 -3.61 -1.13
CA LEU A 150 9.82 -4.84 -1.21
C LEU A 150 9.16 -5.01 -2.58
N ASP A 151 8.64 -3.94 -3.17
CA ASP A 151 8.09 -3.97 -4.52
C ASP A 151 9.14 -4.30 -5.58
N LEU A 152 10.34 -3.72 -5.49
CA LEU A 152 11.44 -4.02 -6.41
C LEU A 152 11.84 -5.49 -6.34
N VAL A 153 11.95 -6.05 -5.13
CA VAL A 153 12.27 -7.47 -4.95
C VAL A 153 11.15 -8.36 -5.50
N ILE A 154 9.87 -7.99 -5.32
CA ILE A 154 8.74 -8.71 -5.91
C ILE A 154 8.77 -8.65 -7.44
N ALA A 155 9.02 -7.46 -8.01
CA ALA A 155 9.05 -7.24 -9.44
C ALA A 155 10.18 -8.03 -10.12
N GLN A 156 11.39 -7.98 -9.55
CA GLN A 156 12.54 -8.73 -10.05
C GLN A 156 12.25 -10.23 -10.13
N GLN A 157 11.57 -10.79 -9.13
CA GLN A 157 11.22 -12.22 -9.14
C GLN A 157 10.14 -12.56 -10.16
N ARG A 158 9.14 -11.69 -10.35
CA ARG A 158 8.16 -11.88 -11.43
C ARG A 158 8.85 -11.90 -12.79
N ILE A 159 9.82 -11.01 -13.00
CA ILE A 159 10.64 -10.98 -14.22
C ILE A 159 11.44 -12.29 -14.37
N HIS A 160 12.12 -12.77 -13.33
CA HIS A 160 12.87 -14.03 -13.39
C HIS A 160 11.97 -15.24 -13.67
N ALA A 161 10.80 -15.32 -13.02
CA ALA A 161 9.83 -16.40 -13.25
C ALA A 161 9.30 -16.39 -14.68
N LEU A 162 8.94 -15.21 -15.20
CA LEU A 162 8.53 -15.05 -16.60
C LEU A 162 9.66 -15.43 -17.56
N SER A 163 10.90 -15.05 -17.27
CA SER A 163 12.07 -15.41 -18.08
C SER A 163 12.27 -16.93 -18.15
N ALA A 164 12.18 -17.63 -17.02
CA ALA A 164 12.29 -19.09 -16.98
C ALA A 164 11.15 -19.80 -17.74
N VAL A 165 9.93 -19.26 -17.67
CA VAL A 165 8.78 -19.77 -18.44
C VAL A 165 9.01 -19.56 -19.94
N LEU A 166 9.47 -18.37 -20.34
CA LEU A 166 9.81 -18.07 -21.73
C LEU A 166 10.92 -18.99 -22.27
N GLU A 167 11.98 -19.22 -21.50
CA GLU A 167 13.04 -20.18 -21.87
C GLU A 167 12.47 -21.60 -22.06
N THR A 168 11.56 -22.02 -21.18
CA THR A 168 10.90 -23.33 -21.30
C THR A 168 10.01 -23.40 -22.55
N LEU A 169 9.30 -22.32 -22.88
CA LEU A 169 8.46 -22.25 -24.08
C LEU A 169 9.31 -22.23 -25.36
N LEU A 170 10.38 -21.44 -25.40
CA LEU A 170 11.33 -21.40 -26.53
C LEU A 170 12.03 -22.75 -26.74
N PHE A 171 12.42 -23.42 -25.65
CA PHE A 171 13.01 -24.76 -25.73
C PHE A 171 11.98 -25.80 -26.22
N LYS A 172 10.72 -25.68 -25.82
CA LYS A 172 9.62 -26.52 -26.35
C LYS A 172 9.33 -26.21 -27.82
N GLU A 173 9.36 -24.96 -28.26
CA GLU A 173 9.23 -24.58 -29.68
C GLU A 173 10.35 -25.18 -30.53
N GLN A 174 11.60 -25.13 -30.05
CA GLN A 174 12.73 -25.79 -30.70
C GLN A 174 12.56 -27.32 -30.74
N ALA A 175 12.05 -27.93 -29.66
CA ALA A 175 11.75 -29.36 -29.63
C ALA A 175 10.60 -29.74 -30.58
N THR A 176 9.58 -28.90 -30.74
CA THR A 176 8.48 -29.12 -31.70
C THR A 176 8.87 -28.81 -33.15
N ALA A 177 9.82 -27.90 -33.39
CA ALA A 177 10.38 -27.67 -34.72
C ALA A 177 11.16 -28.89 -35.24
N SER A 178 11.72 -29.72 -34.34
CA SER A 178 12.28 -31.03 -34.66
C SER A 178 11.24 -32.16 -34.78
N ILE A 179 9.96 -31.92 -34.43
CA ILE A 179 8.86 -32.90 -34.53
C ILE A 179 8.08 -32.77 -35.85
N ASP A 180 8.19 -31.64 -36.56
CA ASP A 180 7.61 -31.46 -37.92
C ASP A 180 8.24 -32.38 -39.00
N MET A 181 9.15 -33.30 -38.62
CA MET A 181 9.72 -34.36 -39.46
C MET A 181 9.17 -35.76 -39.15
N LEU A 182 8.24 -35.91 -38.19
CA LEU A 182 7.56 -37.17 -37.93
C LEU A 182 6.11 -37.07 -38.40
N GLU A 183 5.92 -37.57 -39.61
CA GLU A 183 4.63 -37.81 -40.25
C GLU A 183 3.62 -38.50 -39.29
N ASP A 184 2.41 -37.95 -39.32
CA ASP A 184 1.16 -38.71 -39.32
C ASP A 184 0.78 -39.43 -38.02
N HIS A 185 0.44 -38.68 -36.97
CA HIS A 185 -0.53 -39.14 -35.97
C HIS A 185 -1.72 -38.19 -35.95
N GLY A 186 -2.84 -38.67 -36.47
CA GLY A 186 -4.12 -37.97 -36.59
C GLY A 186 -4.53 -37.31 -35.29
N LEU A 187 -4.41 -35.98 -35.26
CA LEU A 187 -4.95 -35.14 -34.21
C LEU A 187 -6.46 -35.36 -34.14
N THR A 188 -7.01 -35.44 -32.93
CA THR A 188 -8.46 -35.39 -32.77
C THR A 188 -8.96 -34.01 -33.19
N GLU A 189 -10.22 -33.92 -33.62
CA GLU A 189 -10.82 -32.67 -34.15
C GLU A 189 -10.71 -31.49 -33.17
N GLU A 190 -10.79 -31.78 -31.86
CA GLU A 190 -10.60 -30.80 -30.79
C GLU A 190 -9.16 -30.30 -30.68
N GLN A 191 -8.17 -31.17 -30.92
CA GLN A 191 -6.75 -30.82 -30.92
C GLN A 191 -6.38 -30.01 -32.17
N ALA A 192 -6.97 -30.35 -33.33
CA ALA A 192 -6.82 -29.57 -34.55
C ALA A 192 -7.40 -28.15 -34.38
N ASN A 193 -8.60 -28.04 -33.81
CA ASN A 193 -9.25 -26.74 -33.54
C ASN A 193 -8.47 -25.90 -32.51
N ALA A 194 -7.92 -26.52 -31.46
CA ALA A 194 -7.09 -25.81 -30.48
C ALA A 194 -5.77 -25.31 -31.10
N LEU A 195 -5.19 -26.09 -32.01
CA LEU A 195 -3.97 -25.70 -32.73
C LEU A 195 -4.23 -24.54 -33.71
N GLU A 196 -5.38 -24.56 -34.39
CA GLU A 196 -5.78 -23.51 -35.32
C GLU A 196 -6.10 -22.19 -34.59
N LEU A 197 -6.79 -22.25 -33.44
CA LEU A 197 -7.04 -21.10 -32.58
C LEU A 197 -5.73 -20.49 -32.04
N SER A 198 -4.77 -21.34 -31.66
CA SER A 198 -3.44 -20.91 -31.22
C SER A 198 -2.68 -20.18 -32.33
N ARG A 199 -2.69 -20.72 -33.56
CA ARG A 199 -2.06 -20.09 -34.73
C ARG A 199 -2.70 -18.75 -35.10
N TYR A 200 -4.02 -18.62 -34.96
CA TYR A 200 -4.74 -17.38 -35.21
C TYR A 200 -4.36 -16.28 -34.21
N LEU A 201 -4.27 -16.62 -32.92
CA LEU A 201 -3.89 -15.67 -31.86
C LEU A 201 -2.44 -15.19 -32.01
N ILE A 202 -1.52 -16.08 -32.41
CA ILE A 202 -0.13 -15.72 -32.68
C ILE A 202 -0.01 -14.74 -33.84
N LYS A 203 -0.81 -14.93 -34.91
CA LYS A 203 -0.83 -13.99 -36.05
C LYS A 203 -1.42 -12.62 -35.73
N GLN A 204 -2.29 -12.48 -34.72
CA GLN A 204 -2.78 -11.18 -34.27
C GLN A 204 -1.79 -10.44 -33.37
N ALA A 205 -0.83 -11.15 -32.78
CA ALA A 205 0.18 -10.58 -31.89
C ALA A 205 1.46 -10.12 -32.61
N MET A 206 1.58 -10.39 -33.91
CA MET A 206 2.63 -9.88 -34.81
C MET A 206 2.12 -8.73 -35.67
#